data_AF-A0A342RZR5-F1
#
_entry.id   AF-A0A342RZR5-F1
#
_cell.length_a   1.000
_cell.length_b   1.000
_cell.length_c   1.000
_cell.angle_alpha   90.00
_cell.angle_beta   90.00
_cell.angle_gamma   90.00
#
_symmetry.space_group_name_H-M   'P 1'
#
loop_
_entity.id
_entity.type
_entity.pdbx_description
1 polymer ?
#
loop_
_entity_poly.entity_id
_entity_poly.type
_entity_poly.pdbx_seq_one_letter_code
_entity_poly.pdbx_strand_id
1 'polypeptide(L)' 'MNKYKKIDSNQITYKTEELLEVSHNRYRITMQVANRAKRRKYEDIDIVEDPLIKPIIRAILEMIDEITQPEIIGDS' A
#
# COMPACT_ATOMS: atom_id res chain seq x y z
N MET A 1 2.39 13.03 14.95
CA MET A 1 2.18 11.77 15.70
C MET A 1 2.46 10.64 14.72
N ASN A 2 3.51 9.85 14.95
CA ASN A 2 4.03 8.91 13.95
C ASN A 2 3.05 7.72 13.78
N LYS A 3 2.18 7.80 12.75
CA LYS A 3 1.06 6.86 12.51
C LYS A 3 1.51 5.41 12.29
N TYR A 4 2.82 5.19 12.11
CA TYR A 4 3.40 3.90 11.75
C TYR A 4 4.42 3.36 12.75
N LYS A 5 4.29 3.75 14.03
CA LYS A 5 5.07 3.18 15.15
C LYS A 5 4.88 1.64 15.17
N LYS A 6 5.85 0.92 14.59
CA LYS A 6 5.86 -0.54 14.34
C LYS A 6 4.61 -1.04 13.60
N ILE A 7 4.68 -1.05 12.27
CA ILE A 7 3.77 -1.89 11.49
C ILE A 7 4.07 -3.35 11.87
N ASP A 8 3.08 -4.05 12.42
CA ASP A 8 3.18 -5.47 12.76
C ASP A 8 3.24 -6.29 11.47
N SER A 9 4.21 -7.21 11.38
CA SER A 9 4.34 -8.11 10.23
C SER A 9 3.05 -8.93 10.00
N ASN A 10 2.34 -9.28 11.06
CA ASN A 10 1.07 -10.01 10.95
C ASN A 10 0.01 -9.14 10.28
N GLN A 11 -0.07 -7.84 10.61
CA GLN A 11 -1.01 -6.93 9.97
C GLN A 11 -0.73 -6.78 8.48
N ILE A 12 0.54 -6.73 8.07
CA ILE A 12 0.91 -6.70 6.64
C ILE A 12 0.45 -7.97 5.94
N THR A 13 0.67 -9.14 6.55
CA THR A 13 0.20 -10.42 6.00
C THR A 13 -1.31 -10.41 5.83
N TYR A 14 -2.08 -10.02 6.85
CA TYR A 14 -3.54 -9.94 6.76
C TYR A 14 -4.02 -8.99 5.67
N LYS A 15 -3.40 -7.80 5.56
CA LYS A 15 -3.71 -6.83 4.51
C LYS A 15 -3.37 -7.33 3.11
N THR A 16 -2.31 -8.13 3.00
CA THR A 16 -1.94 -8.77 1.73
C THR A 16 -2.98 -9.82 1.32
N GLU A 17 -3.44 -10.65 2.26
CA GLU A 17 -4.48 -11.64 2.00
C GLU A 17 -5.81 -10.97 1.61
N GLU A 18 -6.22 -9.91 2.33
CA GLU A 18 -7.40 -9.11 1.98
C GLU A 18 -7.30 -8.58 0.54
N LEU A 19 -6.13 -8.10 0.11
CA LEU A 19 -5.90 -7.55 -1.22
C LEU A 19 -5.99 -8.62 -2.31
N LEU A 20 -5.55 -9.84 -1.98
CA LEU A 20 -5.62 -11.00 -2.86
C LEU A 20 -7.03 -11.57 -2.97
N GLU A 21 -7.83 -11.46 -1.91
CA GLU A 21 -9.21 -11.94 -1.85
C GLU A 21 -10.15 -11.04 -2.66
N VAL A 22 -10.03 -9.71 -2.53
CA VAL A 22 -10.83 -8.75 -3.31
C VAL A 22 -10.43 -8.68 -4.80
N SER A 23 -9.25 -9.21 -5.15
CA SER A 23 -8.75 -9.20 -6.51
C SER A 23 -9.28 -10.39 -7.33
N HIS A 24 -9.95 -10.06 -8.43
CA HIS A 24 -10.40 -11.03 -9.43
C HIS A 24 -9.23 -11.71 -10.18
N ASN A 25 -8.02 -11.17 -10.09
CA ASN A 25 -6.83 -11.72 -10.73
C ASN A 25 -5.57 -11.46 -9.89
N ARG A 26 -5.06 -12.53 -9.26
CA ARG A 26 -3.88 -12.49 -8.38
C ARG A 26 -2.60 -12.05 -9.09
N TYR A 27 -2.41 -12.42 -10.36
CA TYR A 27 -1.25 -11.98 -11.13
C TYR A 27 -1.30 -10.47 -11.36
N ARG A 28 -2.45 -9.96 -11.80
CA ARG A 28 -2.64 -8.54 -12.10
C ARG A 28 -2.41 -7.66 -10.87
N ILE A 29 -2.97 -8.05 -9.71
CA ILE A 29 -2.80 -7.27 -8.48
C ILE A 29 -1.36 -7.30 -7.96
N THR A 30 -0.69 -8.47 -8.05
CA THR A 30 0.73 -8.59 -7.70
C THR A 30 1.61 -7.67 -8.56
N MET A 31 1.35 -7.63 -9.87
CA MET A 31 2.04 -6.71 -10.79
C MET A 31 1.77 -5.23 -10.45
N GLN A 32 0.54 -4.87 -10.08
CA GLN A 32 0.19 -3.50 -9.69
C GLN A 32 0.91 -3.06 -8.41
N VAL A 33 0.93 -3.93 -7.38
CA VAL A 33 1.67 -3.69 -6.13
C VAL A 33 3.15 -3.49 -6.41
N ALA A 34 3.77 -4.38 -7.21
CA ALA A 34 5.18 -4.28 -7.56
C ALA A 34 5.50 -2.99 -8.35
N ASN A 35 4.66 -2.63 -9.32
CA ASN A 35 4.84 -1.42 -10.12
C ASN A 35 4.71 -0.16 -9.27
N ARG A 36 3.73 -0.10 -8.35
CA ARG A 36 3.53 1.03 -7.45
C ARG A 36 4.69 1.19 -6.46
N ALA A 37 5.14 0.09 -5.86
CA ALA A 37 6.31 0.09 -4.98
C ALA A 37 7.60 0.52 -5.73
N LYS A 38 7.75 0.10 -7.00
CA LYS A 38 8.89 0.47 -7.84
C LYS A 38 8.90 1.98 -8.13
N ARG A 39 7.78 2.58 -8.55
CA ARG A 39 7.68 4.02 -8.85
C ARG A 39 8.15 4.88 -7.67
N ARG A 40 7.68 4.58 -6.47
CA ARG A 40 8.09 5.30 -5.24
C ARG A 40 9.57 5.23 -4.93
N LYS A 41 10.22 4.09 -5.20
CA LYS A 41 11.67 3.98 -5.03
C LYS A 41 12.44 4.97 -5.91
N TYR A 42 11.87 5.43 -7.02
CA TYR A 42 12.50 6.34 -7.98
C TYR A 42 11.94 7.78 -7.94
N GLU A 43 10.70 7.98 -7.51
CA GLU A 43 10.01 9.29 -7.49
C GLU A 43 10.08 10.00 -6.11
N ASP A 44 10.21 9.28 -4.99
CA ASP A 44 10.21 9.85 -3.62
C ASP A 44 11.61 10.17 -3.07
N ILE A 45 12.59 10.49 -3.94
CA ILE A 45 13.96 10.83 -3.48
C ILE A 45 13.96 12.15 -2.67
N ASP A 46 12.95 13.01 -2.83
CA ASP A 46 12.87 14.35 -2.20
C ASP A 46 11.88 14.45 -1.02
N ILE A 47 11.09 13.42 -0.73
CA ILE A 47 10.12 13.47 0.37
C ILE A 47 10.66 12.61 1.52
N VAL A 48 11.17 13.28 2.56
CA VAL A 48 11.57 12.66 3.84
C VAL A 48 10.30 12.18 4.57
N GLU A 49 9.64 11.15 4.04
CA GLU A 49 8.63 10.39 4.76
C GLU A 49 9.23 9.07 5.23
N ASP A 50 9.26 8.93 6.55
CA ASP A 50 9.76 7.85 7.37
C ASP A 50 10.50 6.71 6.61
N PRO A 51 11.86 6.73 6.57
CA PRO A 51 12.71 5.71 5.92
C PRO A 51 12.47 4.26 6.41
N LEU A 52 11.64 4.09 7.43
CA LEU A 52 11.37 2.87 8.15
C LEU A 52 10.38 1.92 7.44
N ILE A 53 9.58 2.39 6.47
CA ILE A 53 8.60 1.53 5.77
C ILE A 53 9.12 1.13 4.39
N LYS A 54 9.20 -0.19 4.15
CA LYS A 54 9.56 -0.70 2.82
C LYS A 54 8.50 -0.26 1.79
N PRO A 55 8.88 0.22 0.58
CA PRO A 55 7.94 0.68 -0.44
C PRO A 55 6.84 -0.33 -0.78
N ILE A 56 7.14 -1.63 -0.71
CA ILE A 56 6.17 -2.71 -0.95
C ILE A 56 5.06 -2.75 0.10
N ILE A 57 5.38 -2.50 1.37
CA ILE A 57 4.41 -2.50 2.47
C ILE A 57 3.45 -1.33 2.29
N ARG A 58 4.00 -0.14 2.00
CA ARG A 58 3.20 1.06 1.73
C ARG A 58 2.26 0.85 0.54
N ALA A 59 2.74 0.27 -0.55
CA ALA A 59 1.91 -0.02 -1.72
C ALA A 59 0.73 -0.96 -1.39
N ILE A 60 0.94 -2.00 -0.57
CA ILE A 60 -0.12 -2.91 -0.14
C ILE A 60 -1.18 -2.17 0.69
N LEU A 61 -0.74 -1.39 1.68
CA LEU A 61 -1.66 -0.68 2.60
C LEU A 61 -2.55 0.31 1.85
N GLU A 62 -1.96 1.14 1.00
CA GLU A 62 -2.74 2.13 0.26
C GLU A 62 -3.66 1.50 -0.78
N MET A 63 -3.22 0.44 -1.47
CA MET A 63 -4.08 -0.25 -2.43
C MET A 63 -5.27 -0.91 -1.73
N ILE A 64 -5.13 -1.36 -0.48
CA ILE A 64 -6.26 -1.80 0.34
C ILE A 64 -7.14 -0.61 0.75
N ASP A 65 -6.55 0.49 1.20
CA ASP A 65 -7.31 1.67 1.60
C ASP A 65 -8.14 2.23 0.41
N GLU A 66 -7.58 2.26 -0.80
CA GLU A 66 -8.27 2.63 -2.05
C GLU A 66 -9.50 1.75 -2.33
N ILE A 67 -9.43 0.45 -2.01
CA ILE A 67 -10.52 -0.51 -2.23
C ILE A 67 -11.57 -0.44 -1.12
N THR A 68 -11.13 -0.28 0.13
CA THR A 68 -12.00 -0.36 1.32
C THR A 68 -12.61 0.99 1.71
N GLN A 69 -12.04 2.11 1.26
CA GLN A 69 -12.53 3.47 1.50
C GLN A 69 -12.63 4.27 0.19
N PRO A 70 -13.55 3.90 -0.72
CA PRO A 70 -13.73 4.61 -1.99
C PRO A 70 -14.28 6.04 -1.83
N GLU A 71 -14.77 6.41 -0.65
CA GLU A 71 -15.60 7.60 -0.37
C GLU A 71 -14.82 8.93 -0.19
N ILE A 72 -13.51 9.01 -0.52
CA ILE A 72 -12.73 10.25 -0.42
C ILE A 72 -12.71 11.05 -1.73
N ILE A 73 -13.28 10.51 -2.83
CA ILE A 73 -13.39 11.21 -4.12
C ILE A 73 -14.86 11.51 -4.41
N GLY A 74 -15.46 12.43 -3.65
CA GLY A 74 -16.86 12.80 -3.84
C GLY A 74 -17.38 13.79 -2.81
N ASP A 75 -16.79 14.99 -2.76
CA ASP A 75 -17.50 16.25 -2.50
C ASP A 75 -16.50 17.41 -2.56
N SER A 76 -16.45 18.09 -3.71
CA SER A 76 -15.93 19.44 -3.90
C SER A 76 -16.64 20.07 -5.10
#